data_AF-A0A7S1JCW3-F1
#
_entry.id   AF-A0A7S1JCW3-F1
#
_cell.length_a   1.000
_cell.length_b   1.000
_cell.length_c   1.000
_cell.angle_alpha   90.00
_cell.angle_beta   90.00
_cell.angle_gamma   90.00
#
_symmetry.space_group_name_H-M   'P 1'
#
loop_
_entity.id
_entity.type
_entity.pdbx_description
1 polymer ?
#
loop_
_entity_poly.entity_id
_entity_poly.type
_entity_poly.pdbx_seq_one_letter_code
_entity_poly.pdbx_strand_id
1 'polypeptide(L)'
;PHLQKTLLKNIEATKAYNVEFSILDYNSSDGFREWMSEPDMREHIKSGKVRYTQETTAKSFHMAKVKNLAHRFATGDILVSLDGDNYVDAETCEKLLAAYNRNPNSIFHGWSGTWQDGTCGRLAVPTDVFHKVGGYDEELLPYGFEERDLIARAHHLGV
;
A
#
# COMPACT_ATOMS: atom_id res chain seq x y z
N PRO A 1 -7.18 1.91 17.67
CA PRO A 1 -7.29 1.90 16.18
C PRO A 1 -6.85 0.56 15.59
N HIS A 2 -7.56 0.03 14.57
CA HIS A 2 -7.23 -1.27 13.94
C HIS A 2 -5.81 -1.31 13.36
N LEU A 3 -5.37 -0.19 12.76
CA LEU A 3 -4.06 -0.08 12.13
C LEU A 3 -2.88 -0.32 13.07
N GLN A 4 -2.94 0.13 14.33
CA GLN A 4 -1.84 -0.08 15.28
C GLN A 4 -1.55 -1.57 15.49
N LYS A 5 -2.62 -2.35 15.72
CA LYS A 5 -2.53 -3.81 15.91
C LYS A 5 -2.10 -4.52 14.63
N THR A 6 -2.63 -4.10 13.50
CA THR A 6 -2.35 -4.71 12.20
C THR A 6 -0.92 -4.44 11.76
N LEU A 7 -0.43 -3.20 11.89
CA LEU A 7 0.91 -2.80 11.49
C LEU A 7 1.99 -3.57 12.26
N LEU A 8 1.90 -3.64 13.59
CA LEU A 8 2.88 -4.36 14.41
C LEU A 8 2.94 -5.85 14.05
N LYS A 9 1.77 -6.47 13.81
CA LYS A 9 1.70 -7.87 13.37
C LYS A 9 2.29 -8.07 11.98
N ASN A 10 2.05 -7.16 11.05
CA ASN A 10 2.60 -7.23 9.70
C ASN A 10 4.12 -7.03 9.69
N ILE A 11 4.65 -6.11 10.52
CA ILE A 11 6.09 -5.90 10.69
C ILE A 11 6.76 -7.21 11.15
N GLU A 12 6.21 -7.84 12.19
CA GLU A 12 6.73 -9.09 12.73
C GLU A 12 6.61 -10.24 11.73
N ALA A 13 5.45 -10.39 11.08
CA ALA A 13 5.19 -11.47 10.13
C ALA A 13 6.05 -11.38 8.86
N THR A 14 6.53 -10.18 8.52
CA THR A 14 7.36 -9.93 7.33
C THR A 14 8.82 -9.62 7.67
N LYS A 15 9.27 -9.84 8.90
CA LYS A 15 10.62 -9.45 9.37
C LYS A 15 11.77 -10.11 8.61
N ALA A 16 11.55 -11.29 8.02
CA ALA A 16 12.53 -12.01 7.21
C ALA A 16 12.69 -11.43 5.79
N TYR A 17 11.84 -10.47 5.40
CA TYR A 17 11.80 -9.89 4.07
C TYR A 17 12.16 -8.40 4.11
N ASN A 18 12.75 -7.93 3.00
CA ASN A 18 13.01 -6.52 2.78
C ASN A 18 11.70 -5.80 2.40
N VAL A 19 10.88 -5.55 3.42
CA VAL A 19 9.59 -4.87 3.31
C VAL A 19 9.64 -3.61 4.15
N GLU A 20 9.26 -2.49 3.56
CA GLU A 20 8.93 -1.25 4.27
C GLU A 20 7.41 -1.03 4.29
N PHE A 21 6.92 -0.39 5.33
CA PHE A 21 5.51 0.02 5.45
C PHE A 21 5.40 1.53 5.24
N SER A 22 4.89 1.95 4.08
CA SER A 22 4.56 3.36 3.81
C SER A 22 3.19 3.68 4.40
N ILE A 23 3.18 4.49 5.47
CA ILE A 23 1.99 4.84 6.23
C ILE A 23 1.66 6.31 5.98
N LEU A 24 0.50 6.54 5.36
CA LEU A 24 -0.08 7.86 5.21
C LEU A 24 -1.17 8.08 6.25
N ASP A 25 -0.94 9.03 7.16
CA ASP A 25 -1.94 9.57 8.04
C ASP A 25 -2.69 10.71 7.34
N TYR A 26 -3.90 10.39 6.88
CA TYR A 26 -4.72 11.26 6.06
C TYR A 26 -5.73 12.04 6.91
N ASN A 27 -5.21 13.02 7.65
CA ASN A 27 -5.97 13.91 8.53
C ASN A 27 -6.69 13.18 9.68
N SER A 28 -6.01 12.22 10.34
CA SER A 28 -6.57 11.52 11.49
C SER A 28 -6.68 12.43 12.73
N SER A 29 -7.69 12.16 13.56
CA SER A 29 -7.93 12.85 14.83
C SER A 29 -8.00 11.89 16.02
N ASP A 30 -7.50 10.67 15.87
CA ASP A 30 -7.68 9.53 16.78
C ASP A 30 -6.45 9.20 17.64
N GLY A 31 -5.49 10.13 17.72
CA GLY A 31 -4.25 9.93 18.47
C GLY A 31 -3.18 9.13 17.71
N PHE A 32 -3.38 8.83 16.42
CA PHE A 32 -2.45 8.03 15.65
C PHE A 32 -1.07 8.68 15.51
N ARG A 33 -1.02 10.01 15.39
CA ARG A 33 0.23 10.79 15.35
C ARG A 33 1.05 10.64 16.62
N GLU A 34 0.39 10.70 17.77
CA GLU A 34 1.02 10.55 19.08
C GLU A 34 1.61 9.14 19.21
N TRP A 35 0.86 8.12 18.78
CA TRP A 35 1.34 6.74 18.75
C TRP A 35 2.56 6.55 17.82
N MET A 36 2.55 7.15 16.64
CA MET A 36 3.71 7.13 15.72
C MET A 36 4.96 7.80 16.32
N SER A 37 4.79 8.61 17.37
CA SER A 37 5.88 9.28 18.10
C SER A 37 6.39 8.49 19.31
N GLU A 38 5.78 7.35 19.67
CA GLU A 38 6.22 6.48 20.75
C GLU A 38 7.58 5.82 20.44
N PRO A 39 8.39 5.45 21.47
CA PRO A 39 9.73 4.92 21.28
C PRO A 39 9.83 3.75 20.30
N ASP A 40 8.93 2.77 20.40
CA ASP A 40 8.93 1.56 19.57
C ASP A 40 8.68 1.90 18.08
N MET A 41 7.71 2.78 17.80
CA MET A 41 7.44 3.22 16.44
C MET A 41 8.57 4.08 15.87
N ARG A 42 9.20 4.91 16.71
CA ARG A 42 10.37 5.70 16.30
C ARG A 42 11.56 4.83 15.91
N GLU A 43 11.73 3.66 16.54
CA GLU A 43 12.76 2.70 16.14
C GLU A 43 12.48 2.15 14.74
N HIS A 44 11.25 1.73 14.46
CA HIS A 44 10.84 1.29 13.13
C HIS A 44 10.97 2.37 12.06
N ILE A 45 10.68 3.63 12.40
CA ILE A 45 10.87 4.77 11.49
C ILE A 45 12.35 5.00 11.22
N LYS A 46 13.18 5.01 12.28
CA LYS A 46 14.63 5.21 12.17
C LYS A 46 15.32 4.11 11.37
N SER A 47 14.84 2.87 11.47
CA SER A 47 15.40 1.75 10.70
C SER A 47 14.97 1.73 9.23
N GLY A 48 13.99 2.57 8.84
CA GLY A 48 13.38 2.54 7.51
C GLY A 48 12.30 1.46 7.35
N LYS A 49 12.01 0.66 8.39
CA LYS A 49 10.94 -0.34 8.36
C LYS A 49 9.56 0.29 8.19
N VAL A 50 9.37 1.50 8.71
CA VAL A 50 8.16 2.31 8.56
C VAL A 50 8.52 3.67 7.98
N ARG A 51 7.85 4.07 6.90
CA ARG A 51 7.89 5.43 6.37
C ARG A 51 6.59 6.12 6.70
N TYR A 52 6.65 7.09 7.61
CA TYR A 52 5.47 7.79 8.08
C TYR A 52 5.37 9.17 7.44
N THR A 53 4.19 9.47 6.87
CA THR A 53 3.87 10.77 6.29
C THR A 53 2.47 11.19 6.69
N GLN A 54 2.20 12.50 6.65
CA GLN A 54 0.93 13.09 7.04
C GLN A 54 0.39 13.98 5.93
N GLU A 55 -0.92 13.92 5.71
CA GLU A 55 -1.66 14.86 4.88
C GLU A 55 -2.74 15.52 5.74
N THR A 56 -2.56 16.80 6.07
CA THR A 56 -3.41 17.52 7.03
C THR A 56 -4.37 18.51 6.37
N THR A 57 -4.34 18.65 5.05
CA THR A 57 -5.13 19.64 4.30
C THR A 57 -6.36 19.04 3.63
N ALA A 58 -6.44 17.71 3.54
CA ALA A 58 -7.55 17.01 2.94
C ALA A 58 -8.89 17.29 3.65
N LYS A 59 -9.88 17.75 2.87
CA LYS A 59 -11.24 18.04 3.36
C LYS A 59 -12.18 16.83 3.32
N SER A 60 -11.87 15.87 2.47
CA SER A 60 -12.65 14.65 2.29
C SER A 60 -11.73 13.49 1.90
N PHE A 61 -12.16 12.28 2.22
CA PHE A 61 -11.46 11.06 1.85
C PHE A 61 -11.51 10.84 0.34
N HIS A 62 -10.40 10.40 -0.24
CA HIS A 62 -10.31 10.02 -1.64
C HIS A 62 -9.25 8.93 -1.83
N MET A 63 -9.68 7.73 -2.20
CA MET A 63 -8.82 6.55 -2.22
C MET A 63 -7.65 6.66 -3.19
N ALA A 64 -7.90 7.12 -4.43
CA ALA A 64 -6.83 7.34 -5.40
C ALA A 64 -5.75 8.31 -4.88
N LYS A 65 -6.14 9.44 -4.28
CA LYS A 65 -5.22 10.42 -3.69
C LYS A 65 -4.41 9.84 -2.54
N VAL A 66 -5.07 9.10 -1.66
CA VAL A 66 -4.43 8.40 -0.52
C VAL A 66 -3.39 7.40 -1.03
N LYS A 67 -3.77 6.51 -1.95
CA LYS A 67 -2.88 5.49 -2.49
C LYS A 67 -1.72 6.11 -3.30
N ASN A 68 -2.00 7.11 -4.15
CA ASN A 68 -0.97 7.84 -4.90
C ASN A 68 0.05 8.50 -3.98
N LEU A 69 -0.42 9.20 -2.93
CA LEU A 69 0.46 9.89 -2.00
C LEU A 69 1.28 8.88 -1.19
N ALA A 70 0.67 7.82 -0.66
CA ALA A 70 1.38 6.76 0.06
C ALA A 70 2.47 6.10 -0.81
N HIS A 71 2.15 5.78 -2.07
CA HIS A 71 3.10 5.20 -3.02
C HIS A 71 4.21 6.16 -3.42
N ARG A 72 3.93 7.47 -3.55
CA ARG A 72 4.95 8.48 -3.83
C ARG A 72 6.02 8.57 -2.74
N PHE A 73 5.68 8.24 -1.49
CA PHE A 73 6.64 8.22 -0.39
C PHE A 73 7.34 6.87 -0.18
N ALA A 74 6.89 5.82 -0.87
CA ALA A 74 7.55 4.52 -0.86
C ALA A 74 8.84 4.56 -1.70
N THR A 75 9.74 3.63 -1.43
CA THR A 75 11.08 3.50 -2.03
C THR A 75 11.37 2.11 -2.58
N GLY A 76 10.54 1.12 -2.27
CA GLY A 76 10.67 -0.23 -2.79
C GLY A 76 10.51 -0.33 -4.31
N ASP A 77 11.06 -1.40 -4.88
CA ASP A 77 10.96 -1.71 -6.32
C ASP A 77 9.55 -2.22 -6.71
N ILE A 78 8.81 -2.73 -5.72
CA ILE A 78 7.44 -3.22 -5.85
C ILE A 78 6.57 -2.45 -4.86
N LEU A 79 5.53 -1.81 -5.37
CA LEU A 79 4.51 -1.14 -4.57
C LEU A 79 3.37 -2.11 -4.30
N VAL A 80 2.96 -2.21 -3.03
CA VAL A 80 1.82 -3.04 -2.62
C VAL A 80 0.82 -2.18 -1.87
N SER A 81 -0.41 -2.11 -2.38
CA SER A 81 -1.53 -1.52 -1.64
C SER A 81 -2.11 -2.53 -0.66
N LEU A 82 -2.29 -2.10 0.59
CA LEU A 82 -2.84 -2.91 1.66
C LEU A 82 -3.69 -2.00 2.58
N ASP A 83 -4.95 -2.37 2.80
CA ASP A 83 -5.82 -1.63 3.71
C ASP A 83 -5.30 -1.72 5.15
N GLY A 84 -5.55 -0.68 5.95
CA GLY A 84 -4.97 -0.56 7.30
C GLY A 84 -5.44 -1.63 8.30
N ASP A 85 -6.51 -2.34 8.01
CA ASP A 85 -7.05 -3.44 8.81
C ASP A 85 -6.70 -4.83 8.24
N ASN A 86 -5.93 -4.90 7.16
CA ASN A 86 -5.55 -6.12 6.48
C ASN A 86 -4.17 -6.67 6.92
N TYR A 87 -4.10 -7.99 7.11
CA TYR A 87 -2.84 -8.66 7.42
C TYR A 87 -2.07 -9.07 6.17
N VAL A 88 -0.74 -9.06 6.29
CA VAL A 88 0.21 -9.65 5.34
C VAL A 88 1.19 -10.52 6.11
N ASP A 89 1.64 -11.61 5.48
CA ASP A 89 2.51 -12.61 6.08
C ASP A 89 3.69 -13.00 5.17
N ALA A 90 4.58 -13.83 5.73
CA ALA A 90 5.74 -14.37 5.04
C ALA A 90 5.39 -15.13 3.77
N GLU A 91 4.29 -15.89 3.76
CA GLU A 91 3.84 -16.67 2.60
C GLU A 91 3.42 -15.75 1.45
N THR A 92 2.73 -14.65 1.76
CA THR A 92 2.37 -13.64 0.77
C THR A 92 3.63 -13.01 0.14
N CYS A 93 4.62 -12.67 0.96
CA CYS A 93 5.91 -12.15 0.46
C CYS A 93 6.61 -13.16 -0.45
N GLU A 94 6.70 -14.43 -0.05
CA GLU A 94 7.33 -15.49 -0.85
C GLU A 94 6.64 -15.65 -2.20
N LYS A 95 5.31 -15.72 -2.21
CA LYS A 95 4.50 -15.86 -3.43
C LYS A 95 4.68 -14.69 -4.38
N LEU A 96 4.66 -13.46 -3.86
CA LEU A 96 4.86 -12.26 -4.68
C LEU A 96 6.26 -12.23 -5.29
N LEU A 97 7.30 -12.47 -4.50
CA LEU A 97 8.68 -12.51 -4.99
C LEU A 97 8.87 -13.61 -6.04
N ALA A 98 8.33 -14.81 -5.81
CA ALA A 98 8.36 -15.88 -6.80
C ALA A 98 7.61 -15.52 -8.09
N ALA A 99 6.53 -14.75 -8.00
CA ALA A 99 5.77 -14.29 -9.16
C ALA A 99 6.53 -13.22 -9.95
N TYR A 100 7.15 -12.25 -9.28
CA TYR A 100 8.00 -11.24 -9.93
C TYR A 100 9.27 -11.81 -10.55
N ASN A 101 9.87 -12.84 -9.94
CA ASN A 101 11.00 -13.54 -10.56
C ASN A 101 10.64 -14.19 -11.89
N ARG A 102 9.37 -14.58 -12.08
CA ARG A 102 8.89 -15.15 -13.35
C ARG A 102 8.48 -14.05 -14.34
N ASN A 103 7.77 -13.03 -13.86
CA ASN A 103 7.25 -11.95 -14.68
C ASN A 103 7.51 -10.58 -14.00
N PRO A 104 8.69 -9.97 -14.22
CA PRO A 104 9.12 -8.78 -13.47
C PRO A 104 8.23 -7.55 -13.64
N ASN A 105 7.56 -7.43 -14.80
CA ASN A 105 6.76 -6.25 -15.13
C ASN A 105 5.26 -6.44 -14.84
N SER A 106 4.84 -7.59 -14.31
CA SER A 106 3.41 -7.89 -14.15
C SER A 106 2.78 -7.17 -12.96
N ILE A 107 1.50 -6.84 -13.12
CA ILE A 107 0.64 -6.39 -12.02
C ILE A 107 -0.09 -7.60 -11.44
N PHE A 108 -0.05 -7.74 -10.11
CA PHE A 108 -0.81 -8.78 -9.42
C PHE A 108 -1.96 -8.17 -8.63
N HIS A 109 -3.19 -8.55 -8.99
CA HIS A 109 -4.39 -8.15 -8.26
C HIS A 109 -4.81 -9.29 -7.33
N GLY A 110 -4.83 -9.02 -6.04
CA GLY A 110 -5.13 -10.00 -4.99
C GLY A 110 -6.62 -10.28 -4.79
N TRP A 111 -7.50 -9.78 -5.67
CA TRP A 111 -8.95 -9.94 -5.54
C TRP A 111 -9.38 -11.39 -5.72
N SER A 112 -10.14 -11.90 -4.74
CA SER A 112 -10.62 -13.28 -4.70
C SER A 112 -11.81 -13.56 -5.64
N GLY A 113 -12.41 -12.52 -6.22
CA GLY A 113 -13.72 -12.61 -6.88
C GLY A 113 -14.91 -12.36 -5.93
N THR A 114 -14.68 -12.35 -4.61
CA THR A 114 -15.73 -12.10 -3.61
C THR A 114 -15.77 -10.63 -3.23
N TRP A 115 -16.96 -10.04 -3.19
CA TRP A 115 -17.12 -8.66 -2.74
C TRP A 115 -17.05 -8.57 -1.21
N GLN A 116 -16.46 -7.47 -0.71
CA GLN A 116 -16.39 -7.13 0.72
C GLN A 116 -15.57 -8.09 1.61
N ASP A 117 -14.71 -8.91 1.02
CA ASP A 117 -13.83 -9.82 1.77
C ASP A 117 -12.45 -9.20 2.10
N GLY A 118 -12.25 -7.92 1.81
CA GLY A 118 -11.00 -7.19 2.02
C GLY A 118 -9.91 -7.45 0.97
N THR A 119 -10.16 -8.25 -0.06
CA THR A 119 -9.14 -8.58 -1.07
C THR A 119 -9.09 -7.62 -2.25
N CYS A 120 -10.16 -6.84 -2.46
CA CYS A 120 -10.28 -5.94 -3.61
C CYS A 120 -9.20 -4.85 -3.63
N GLY A 121 -8.76 -4.39 -2.45
CA GLY A 121 -7.79 -3.31 -2.24
C GLY A 121 -6.31 -3.70 -2.41
N ARG A 122 -6.04 -4.97 -2.74
CA ARG A 122 -4.70 -5.56 -2.77
C ARG A 122 -4.16 -5.56 -4.20
N LEU A 123 -3.26 -4.63 -4.47
CA LEU A 123 -2.55 -4.54 -5.75
C LEU A 123 -1.05 -4.53 -5.51
N ALA A 124 -0.31 -5.41 -6.18
CA ALA A 124 1.13 -5.33 -6.28
C ALA A 124 1.53 -4.91 -7.70
N VAL A 125 2.38 -3.89 -7.81
CA VAL A 125 2.81 -3.31 -9.09
C VAL A 125 4.28 -2.86 -9.00
N PRO A 126 5.12 -3.13 -10.01
CA PRO A 126 6.47 -2.57 -10.06
C PRO A 126 6.42 -1.04 -10.05
N THR A 127 7.34 -0.41 -9.33
CA THR A 127 7.35 1.04 -9.15
C THR A 127 7.48 1.79 -10.48
N ASP A 128 8.31 1.29 -11.40
CA ASP A 128 8.47 1.83 -12.75
C ASP A 128 7.19 1.70 -13.58
N VAL A 129 6.50 0.56 -13.50
CA VAL A 129 5.19 0.34 -14.14
C VAL A 129 4.15 1.31 -13.59
N PHE A 130 4.05 1.47 -12.26
CA PHE A 130 3.11 2.39 -11.63
C PHE A 130 3.32 3.83 -12.13
N HIS A 131 4.58 4.28 -12.20
CA HIS A 131 4.91 5.60 -12.71
C HIS A 131 4.69 5.74 -14.22
N LYS A 132 4.98 4.69 -15.01
CA LYS A 132 4.71 4.67 -16.45
C LYS A 132 3.21 4.81 -16.74
N VAL A 133 2.36 4.20 -15.91
CA VAL A 133 0.89 4.28 -16.00
C VAL A 133 0.36 5.64 -15.51
N GLY A 134 1.14 6.36 -14.71
CA GLY A 134 0.76 7.66 -14.13
C GLY A 134 0.07 7.56 -12.76
N GLY A 135 0.13 6.40 -12.10
CA GLY A 135 -0.56 6.14 -10.84
C GLY A 135 -2.07 5.94 -10.97
N TYR A 136 -2.79 6.03 -9.85
CA TYR A 136 -4.25 5.97 -9.81
C TYR A 136 -4.88 7.26 -10.36
N ASP A 137 -6.00 7.14 -11.06
CA ASP A 137 -6.75 8.29 -11.56
C ASP A 137 -7.51 9.00 -10.42
N GLU A 138 -7.14 10.26 -10.18
CA GLU A 138 -7.73 11.12 -9.14
C GLU A 138 -8.99 11.86 -9.61
N GLU A 139 -9.39 11.73 -10.88
CA GLU A 139 -10.65 12.25 -11.42
C GLU A 139 -11.82 11.29 -11.19
N LEU A 140 -11.54 10.03 -10.85
CA LEU A 140 -12.55 9.05 -10.47
C LEU A 140 -13.30 9.45 -9.19
N LEU A 141 -14.43 8.78 -8.96
CA LEU A 141 -15.15 8.93 -7.70
C LEU A 141 -14.24 8.62 -6.50
N PRO A 142 -14.52 9.18 -5.31
CA PRO A 142 -13.62 9.09 -4.17
C PRO A 142 -13.29 7.67 -3.70
N TYR A 143 -14.09 6.67 -4.07
CA TYR A 143 -13.88 5.29 -3.68
C TYR A 143 -14.44 4.33 -4.73
N GLY A 144 -13.66 3.30 -5.04
CA GLY A 144 -14.06 2.21 -5.93
C GLY A 144 -13.52 2.39 -7.34
N PHE A 145 -13.20 1.25 -7.95
CA PHE A 145 -12.74 1.12 -9.34
C PHE A 145 -11.31 1.60 -9.63
N GLU A 146 -10.63 2.27 -8.69
CA GLU A 146 -9.30 2.85 -8.92
C GLU A 146 -8.24 1.82 -9.34
N GLU A 147 -8.27 0.62 -8.75
CA GLU A 147 -7.35 -0.46 -9.13
C GLU A 147 -7.69 -1.06 -10.50
N ARG A 148 -8.97 -1.20 -10.81
CA ARG A 148 -9.41 -1.73 -12.11
C ARG A 148 -9.05 -0.79 -13.25
N ASP A 149 -9.22 0.51 -13.02
CA ASP A 149 -8.78 1.55 -13.95
C ASP A 149 -7.26 1.49 -14.18
N LEU A 150 -6.46 1.43 -13.11
CA LEU A 150 -5.00 1.32 -13.21
C LEU A 150 -4.58 0.06 -13.99
N ILE A 151 -5.18 -1.10 -13.70
CA ILE A 151 -4.92 -2.35 -14.43
C ILE A 151 -5.28 -2.20 -15.91
N ALA A 152 -6.43 -1.61 -16.23
CA ALA A 152 -6.88 -1.43 -17.61
C ALA A 152 -5.93 -0.50 -18.39
N ARG A 153 -5.48 0.59 -17.78
CA ARG A 153 -4.49 1.50 -18.38
C ARG A 153 -3.13 0.83 -18.56
N ALA A 154 -2.68 0.04 -17.58
CA ALA A 154 -1.44 -0.74 -17.71
C ALA A 154 -1.48 -1.72 -18.87
N HIS A 155 -2.58 -2.47 -19.01
CA HIS A 155 -2.79 -3.40 -20.11
C HIS A 155 -2.75 -2.68 -21.47
N HIS A 156 -3.33 -1.48 -21.58
CA HIS A 156 -3.27 -0.67 -22.81
C HIS A 156 -1.84 -0.22 -23.16
N LEU A 157 -0.95 -0.07 -22.17
CA LEU A 157 0.47 0.26 -22.36
C LEU A 157 1.36 -0.96 -22.63
N GLY A 158 0.76 -2.15 -22.78
CA GLY A 158 1.47 -3.41 -23.02
C GLY A 158 2.26 -3.92 -21.82
N VAL A 159 1.78 -3.62 -20.61
CA VAL A 159 2.33 -4.13 -19.34
C VAL A 159 1.41 -5.19 -18.75
#